data_AF-A0A485LCI9-F1
#
_entry.id   AF-A0A485LCI9-F1
#
_cell.length_a   1.000
_cell.length_b   1.000
_cell.length_c   1.000
_cell.angle_alpha   90.00
_cell.angle_beta   90.00
_cell.angle_gamma   90.00
#
_symmetry.space_group_name_H-M   'P 1'
#
loop_
_entity.id
_entity.type
_entity.pdbx_description
1 polymer ?
#
loop_
_entity_poly.entity_id
_entity_poly.type
_entity_poly.pdbx_seq_one_letter_code
_entity_poly.pdbx_strand_id
1 'polypeptide(L)'
;MTAAEPKAPLRVSAHFPRLPKACKAVGEPFFACLHKNGKQTEGMSDPDAGTKGMEACAAQLEAYNTCVDKVFANKPRKMFRVPEAYRVRDD
;
A
#
# COMPACT_ATOMS: atom_id res chain seq x y z
N MET A 1 -24.88 -5.01 -23.08
CA MET A 1 -23.49 -4.55 -22.83
C MET A 1 -23.46 -4.03 -21.41
N THR A 2 -23.03 -4.85 -20.45
CA THR A 2 -23.05 -4.50 -19.02
C THR A 2 -21.87 -3.57 -18.76
N ALA A 3 -22.16 -2.29 -18.49
CA ALA A 3 -21.15 -1.34 -18.05
C ALA A 3 -20.62 -1.80 -16.69
N ALA A 4 -19.31 -2.03 -16.60
CA ALA A 4 -18.65 -2.28 -15.33
C ALA A 4 -18.81 -1.02 -14.44
N GLU A 5 -19.36 -1.21 -13.24
CA GLU A 5 -19.45 -0.16 -12.22
C GLU A 5 -18.07 0.50 -11.99
N PRO A 6 -18.02 1.81 -11.65
CA PRO A 6 -16.77 2.44 -11.28
C PRO A 6 -16.31 1.84 -9.95
N LYS A 7 -15.49 0.80 -10.03
CA LYS A 7 -14.81 0.22 -8.88
C LYS A 7 -14.05 1.36 -8.21
N ALA A 8 -14.43 1.71 -6.97
CA ALA A 8 -13.78 2.76 -6.22
C ALA A 8 -12.25 2.60 -6.36
N PRO A 9 -11.48 3.69 -6.56
CA PRO A 9 -10.07 3.57 -6.85
C PRO A 9 -9.41 2.75 -5.73
N LEU A 10 -8.67 1.70 -6.11
CA LEU A 10 -7.93 0.90 -5.16
C LEU A 10 -6.90 1.79 -4.49
N ARG A 11 -7.13 2.10 -3.22
CA ARG A 11 -6.28 2.96 -2.40
C ARG A 11 -5.71 2.15 -1.26
N VAL A 12 -4.44 2.39 -0.97
CA VAL A 12 -3.80 1.91 0.25
C VAL A 12 -4.27 2.74 1.45
N SER A 13 -4.21 2.14 2.64
CA SER A 13 -4.42 2.83 3.92
C SER A 13 -3.54 4.09 4.00
N ALA A 14 -4.04 5.13 4.68
CA ALA A 14 -3.27 6.35 4.99
C ALA A 14 -2.01 6.07 5.83
N HIS A 15 -1.88 4.85 6.38
CA HIS A 15 -0.75 4.41 7.16
C HIS A 15 0.25 3.54 6.36
N PHE A 16 0.01 3.29 5.07
CA PHE A 16 0.97 2.62 4.19
C PHE A 16 2.33 3.38 4.15
N PRO A 17 3.49 2.70 4.05
CA PRO A 17 3.72 1.27 3.93
C PRO A 17 3.90 0.54 5.26
N ARG A 18 3.32 1.04 6.36
CA ARG A 18 3.56 0.45 7.69
C ARG A 18 2.96 -0.93 7.82
N LEU A 19 3.68 -1.81 8.51
CA LEU A 19 3.21 -3.15 8.86
C LEU A 19 3.27 -3.35 10.38
N PRO A 20 2.19 -3.02 11.11
CA PRO A 20 2.12 -3.36 12.53
C PRO A 20 2.29 -4.86 12.74
N LYS A 21 2.97 -5.28 13.82
CA LYS A 21 3.19 -6.70 14.13
C LYS A 21 1.88 -7.52 14.13
N ALA A 22 0.78 -6.91 14.57
CA ALA A 22 -0.55 -7.54 14.57
C ALA A 22 -1.11 -7.82 13.16
N CYS A 23 -0.66 -7.09 12.14
CA CYS A 23 -1.10 -7.24 10.76
C CYS A 23 -0.11 -8.02 9.89
N LYS A 24 0.95 -8.60 10.48
CA LYS A 24 2.00 -9.30 9.73
C LYS A 24 1.44 -10.39 8.81
N ALA A 25 0.50 -11.21 9.33
CA ALA A 25 -0.11 -12.31 8.60
C ALA A 25 -0.87 -11.90 7.32
N VAL A 26 -1.45 -10.70 7.29
CA VAL A 26 -2.16 -10.16 6.12
C VAL A 26 -1.28 -9.25 5.26
N GLY A 27 -0.29 -8.59 5.87
CA GLY A 27 0.57 -7.66 5.16
C GLY A 27 1.71 -8.33 4.39
N GLU A 28 2.35 -9.37 4.93
CA GLU A 28 3.37 -10.12 4.17
C GLU A 28 2.88 -10.64 2.82
N PRO A 29 1.70 -11.31 2.71
CA PRO A 29 1.21 -11.74 1.41
C PRO A 29 0.81 -10.57 0.50
N PHE A 30 0.32 -9.45 1.07
CA PHE A 30 0.04 -8.24 0.30
C PHE A 30 1.33 -7.66 -0.31
N PHE A 31 2.37 -7.44 0.49
CA PHE A 31 3.64 -6.88 -0.01
C PHE A 31 4.35 -7.83 -0.96
N ALA A 32 4.30 -9.13 -0.73
CA ALA A 32 4.85 -10.12 -1.65
C ALA A 32 4.12 -10.10 -3.00
N CYS A 33 2.78 -10.01 -2.98
CA CYS A 33 1.98 -9.89 -4.19
C CYS A 33 2.27 -8.59 -4.94
N LEU A 34 2.31 -7.46 -4.23
CA LEU A 34 2.56 -6.14 -4.82
C LEU A 34 3.96 -6.06 -5.42
N HIS A 35 4.97 -6.60 -4.72
CA HIS A 35 6.34 -6.65 -5.25
C HIS A 35 6.44 -7.54 -6.50
N LYS A 36 5.68 -8.64 -6.56
CA LYS A 36 5.69 -9.52 -7.73
C LYS A 36 5.01 -8.88 -8.95
N ASN A 37 3.88 -8.21 -8.76
CA ASN A 37 3.04 -7.72 -9.87
C ASN A 37 3.21 -6.23 -10.18
N GLY A 38 3.71 -5.43 -9.23
CA GLY A 38 3.94 -4.00 -9.37
C GLY A 38 5.39 -3.61 -9.67
N LYS A 39 6.29 -4.60 -9.83
CA LYS A 39 7.69 -4.34 -10.19
C LYS A 39 7.77 -3.92 -11.65
N GLN A 40 8.29 -2.72 -11.89
CA GLN A 40 8.68 -2.26 -13.22
C GLN A 40 10.07 -2.83 -13.56
N THR A 41 10.24 -3.32 -14.78
CA THR A 41 11.54 -3.76 -15.29
C THR A 41 12.43 -2.56 -15.58
N GLU A 42 13.75 -2.70 -15.37
CA GLU A 42 14.69 -1.62 -15.66
C GLU A 42 14.59 -1.21 -17.14
N GLY A 43 14.48 0.10 -17.39
CA GLY A 43 14.31 0.65 -18.74
C GLY A 43 12.86 0.65 -19.26
N MET A 44 11.88 0.09 -18.55
CA MET A 44 10.45 0.22 -18.88
C MET A 44 9.72 1.09 -17.85
N SER A 45 9.15 2.19 -18.33
CA SER A 45 8.22 3.01 -17.55
C SER A 45 6.80 2.69 -17.98
N ASP A 46 6.13 1.79 -17.25
CA ASP A 46 4.69 1.57 -17.38
C ASP A 46 3.96 2.41 -16.33
N PRO A 47 3.32 3.54 -16.71
CA PRO A 47 2.67 4.44 -15.75
C PRO A 47 1.55 3.75 -14.96
N ASP A 48 1.00 2.64 -15.47
CA ASP A 48 -0.09 1.89 -14.84
C ASP A 48 0.38 0.66 -14.05
N ALA A 49 1.69 0.40 -13.97
CA ALA A 49 2.22 -0.78 -13.27
C ALA A 49 1.77 -0.86 -11.80
N GLY A 50 1.70 0.30 -11.12
CA GLY A 50 1.19 0.38 -9.75
C GLY A 50 -0.29 -0.02 -9.65
N THR A 51 -1.11 0.49 -10.56
CA THR A 51 -2.56 0.17 -10.61
C THR A 51 -2.78 -1.31 -10.92
N LYS A 52 -2.09 -1.85 -11.93
CA LYS A 52 -2.14 -3.27 -12.30
C LYS A 52 -1.70 -4.17 -11.14
N GLY A 53 -0.63 -3.78 -10.44
CA GLY A 53 -0.16 -4.49 -9.24
C GLY A 53 -1.18 -4.48 -8.11
N MET A 54 -1.85 -3.35 -7.85
CA MET A 54 -2.90 -3.26 -6.84
C MET A 54 -4.16 -4.05 -7.24
N GLU A 55 -4.54 -4.06 -8.52
CA GLU A 55 -5.68 -4.83 -9.03
C GLU A 55 -5.44 -6.33 -8.88
N ALA A 56 -4.24 -6.81 -9.22
CA ALA A 56 -3.84 -8.21 -9.07
C ALA A 56 -3.83 -8.66 -7.59
N CYS A 57 -3.64 -7.72 -6.66
CA CYS A 57 -3.52 -7.97 -5.23
C CYS A 57 -4.69 -7.39 -4.41
N ALA A 58 -5.84 -7.14 -5.05
CA ALA A 58 -6.94 -6.41 -4.44
C ALA A 58 -7.48 -7.05 -3.15
N ALA A 59 -7.57 -8.39 -3.10
CA ALA A 59 -8.02 -9.10 -1.91
C ALA A 59 -7.06 -8.96 -0.72
N GLN A 60 -5.75 -9.05 -0.98
CA GLN A 60 -4.72 -8.88 0.03
C GLN A 60 -4.61 -7.41 0.47
N LEU A 61 -4.81 -6.47 -0.46
CA LEU A 61 -4.87 -5.04 -0.19
C LEU A 61 -6.01 -4.71 0.78
N GLU A 62 -7.21 -5.25 0.55
CA GLU A 62 -8.36 -5.04 1.43
C GLU A 62 -8.11 -5.57 2.85
N ALA A 63 -7.56 -6.79 2.97
CA ALA A 63 -7.21 -7.39 4.25
C ALA A 63 -6.12 -6.59 4.99
N TYR A 64 -5.11 -6.13 4.26
CA TYR A 64 -4.06 -5.27 4.78
C TYR A 64 -4.64 -3.94 5.31
N ASN A 65 -5.40 -3.22 4.48
CA ASN A 65 -6.00 -1.93 4.83
C ASN A 65 -6.87 -2.07 6.08
N THR A 66 -7.79 -3.04 6.09
CA THR A 66 -8.68 -3.29 7.22
C THR A 66 -7.92 -3.51 8.52
N CYS A 67 -6.86 -4.32 8.49
CA CYS A 67 -6.06 -4.57 9.69
C CYS A 67 -5.30 -3.32 10.15
N VAL A 68 -4.62 -2.65 9.21
CA VAL A 68 -3.78 -1.48 9.54
C VAL A 68 -4.63 -0.34 10.07
N ASP A 69 -5.74 -0.02 9.42
CA ASP A 69 -6.66 1.03 9.83
C ASP A 69 -7.23 0.72 11.22
N LYS A 70 -7.62 -0.54 11.48
CA LYS A 70 -8.08 -0.98 12.80
C LYS A 70 -6.99 -0.81 13.86
N VAL A 71 -5.74 -1.16 13.57
CA VAL A 71 -4.65 -1.04 14.55
C VAL A 71 -4.36 0.42 14.88
N PHE A 72 -4.33 1.31 13.90
CA PHE A 72 -4.02 2.72 14.12
C PHE A 72 -5.21 3.52 14.66
N ALA A 73 -6.45 3.13 14.36
CA ALA A 73 -7.63 3.66 15.02
C ALA A 73 -7.63 3.35 16.53
N ASN A 74 -7.26 2.13 16.92
CA ASN A 74 -7.23 1.71 18.33
C ASN A 74 -6.00 2.17 19.10
N LYS A 75 -4.89 2.46 18.41
CA LYS A 75 -3.63 2.91 19.02
C LYS A 75 -3.07 4.07 18.20
N PRO A 76 -3.58 5.31 18.39
CA PRO A 76 -3.02 6.47 17.74
C PRO A 76 -1.60 6.69 18.28
N ARG A 77 -0.60 6.13 17.58
CA ARG A 77 0.80 6.39 17.90
C ARG A 77 1.08 7.83 17.47
N LYS A 78 1.63 8.63 18.38
CA LYS A 78 2.20 9.94 18.04
C LYS A 78 3.23 9.72 16.94
N MET A 79 2.87 10.10 15.72
CA MET A 79 3.77 10.05 14.59
C MET A 79 4.64 11.29 14.67
N PHE A 80 5.85 11.15 15.19
CA PHE A 80 6.83 12.22 15.10
C PHE A 80 7.30 12.27 13.65
N ARG A 81 7.04 13.40 12.98
CA ARG A 81 7.70 13.68 11.71
C ARG A 81 9.18 13.78 11.99
N VAL A 82 9.99 13.21 11.10
CA VAL A 82 11.44 13.41 11.13
C VAL A 82 11.70 14.92 11.11
N PRO A 83 12.52 15.44 12.03
CA PRO A 83 12.91 16.85 12.02
C PRO A 83 13.48 17.24 10.66
N GLU A 84 13.21 18.47 10.21
CA GLU A 84 13.67 18.98 8.91
C GLU A 84 15.17 18.75 8.69
N ALA A 85 15.98 18.89 9.74
CA ALA A 85 17.43 18.67 9.70
C ALA A 85 17.87 17.27 9.22
N TYR A 86 16.98 16.28 9.24
CA TYR A 86 17.25 14.91 8.78
C TYR A 86 16.46 14.53 7.52
N ARG A 87 15.70 15.46 6.92
CA ARG A 87 15.17 15.26 5.56
C ARG A 87 16.32 15.52 4.58
N VAL A 88 17.13 14.49 4.34
CA VAL A 88 18.12 14.53 3.27
C VAL A 88 17.35 14.73 1.96
N ARG A 89 17.62 15.86 1.31
CA ARG A 89 17.10 16.19 0.00
C ARG A 89 18.29 15.94 -0.92
N ASP A 90 18.32 14.77 -1.56
CA ASP A 90 19.25 14.53 -2.65
C ASP A 90 18.99 15.59 -3.73
N ASP A 91 20.05 16.35 -4.08
CA ASP A 91 20.10 17.35 -5.15
C ASP A 91 20.37 16.65 -6.50
#